data_AF-A0A2G2J3U6-F1
#
_entry.id   AF-A0A2G2J3U6-F1
#
_cell.length_a   1.000
_cell.length_b   1.000
_cell.length_c   1.000
_cell.angle_alpha   90.00
_cell.angle_beta   90.00
_cell.angle_gamma   90.00
#
_symmetry.space_group_name_H-M   'P 1'
#
loop_
_entity.id
_entity.type
_entity.pdbx_description
1 polymer ?
#
loop_
_entity_poly.entity_id
_entity_poly.type
_entity_poly.pdbx_seq_one_letter_code
_entity_poly.pdbx_strand_id
1 'polypeptide(L)'
;MRGRRKPLAIVLPFIILAVFIHIFVPVQHVPWRKLNMDAPVGMATGTKISLITLGSDAKCMDMLASADALKFELAEPKHAGEVCGWKSAAILQTAAGISFRPEEVTGQCPLLVAGYIWLGEVDRLAKKYLGSPLKRVHHAGTYACRRQKGNSSDEWSEHAFANAWDITGFELEDGQMISVLNDWNGPKSREARKKAEFLRKTRKSACGLFHVVLSPDYNAAHKDHLHLDQGPSSYCQ
;
A
#
# COMPACT_ATOMS: atom_id res chain seq x y z
N MET A 1 -31.15 -32.72 41.28
CA MET A 1 -29.78 -32.17 41.38
C MET A 1 -29.11 -32.21 40.00
N ARG A 2 -29.10 -31.11 39.25
CA ARG A 2 -28.50 -31.04 37.90
C ARG A 2 -27.09 -30.46 38.02
N GLY A 3 -26.09 -31.34 38.15
CA GLY A 3 -24.68 -30.95 38.29
C GLY A 3 -24.12 -30.38 36.98
N ARG A 4 -23.81 -29.09 37.00
CA ARG A 4 -23.05 -28.35 35.97
C ARG A 4 -21.73 -29.06 35.63
N ARG A 5 -21.69 -29.81 34.52
CA ARG A 5 -20.44 -30.30 33.90
C ARG A 5 -20.47 -30.05 32.40
N LYS A 6 -20.38 -28.80 31.91
CA LYS A 6 -20.23 -28.52 30.46
C LYS A 6 -19.43 -27.26 30.01
N PRO A 7 -18.60 -26.54 30.80
CA PRO A 7 -17.77 -25.49 30.20
C PRO A 7 -16.52 -26.06 29.51
N LEU A 8 -15.88 -27.09 30.08
CA LEU A 8 -14.56 -27.57 29.62
C LEU A 8 -14.59 -28.30 28.26
N ALA A 9 -15.66 -29.04 27.98
CA ALA A 9 -15.83 -29.79 26.72
C ALA A 9 -16.05 -28.88 25.50
N ILE A 10 -16.49 -27.63 25.72
CA ILE A 10 -16.67 -26.64 24.66
C ILE A 10 -15.39 -25.83 24.46
N VAL A 11 -14.62 -25.56 25.51
CA VAL A 11 -13.42 -24.72 25.46
C VAL A 11 -12.23 -25.41 24.79
N LEU A 12 -12.05 -26.72 25.01
CA LEU A 12 -10.93 -27.49 24.47
C LEU A 12 -10.79 -27.42 22.93
N PRO A 13 -11.85 -27.62 22.12
CA PRO A 13 -11.72 -27.50 20.67
C PRO A 13 -11.35 -26.08 20.19
N PHE A 14 -11.79 -25.02 20.88
CA PHE A 14 -11.36 -23.65 20.57
C PHE A 14 -9.88 -23.42 20.90
N ILE A 15 -9.38 -23.99 22.01
CA ILE A 15 -7.96 -23.93 22.35
C ILE A 15 -7.13 -24.70 21.31
N ILE A 16 -7.55 -25.91 20.93
CA ILE A 16 -6.86 -26.71 19.91
C ILE A 16 -6.84 -25.95 18.58
N LEU A 17 -7.96 -25.35 18.17
CA LEU A 17 -8.02 -24.53 16.96
C LEU A 17 -7.10 -23.31 17.05
N ALA A 18 -7.08 -22.60 18.18
CA ALA A 18 -6.21 -21.44 18.37
C ALA A 18 -4.72 -21.82 18.35
N VAL A 19 -4.34 -22.94 18.97
CA VAL A 19 -2.98 -23.49 18.92
C VAL A 19 -2.62 -23.93 17.50
N PHE A 20 -3.54 -24.60 16.79
CA PHE A 20 -3.35 -24.98 15.40
C PHE A 20 -3.12 -23.75 14.51
N ILE A 21 -3.95 -22.72 14.64
CA ILE A 21 -3.79 -21.46 13.89
C ILE A 21 -2.46 -20.81 14.23
N HIS A 22 -2.05 -20.80 15.50
CA HIS A 22 -0.78 -20.22 15.90
C HIS A 22 0.42 -20.92 15.25
N ILE A 23 0.41 -22.26 15.23
CA ILE A 23 1.56 -23.05 14.79
C ILE A 23 1.61 -23.14 13.26
N PHE A 24 0.47 -23.34 12.60
CA PHE A 24 0.43 -23.74 11.20
C PHE A 24 -0.04 -22.65 10.23
N VAL A 25 -0.70 -21.59 10.70
CA VAL A 25 -1.18 -20.53 9.80
C VAL A 25 -0.16 -19.39 9.77
N PRO A 26 0.43 -19.07 8.60
CA PRO A 26 1.39 -17.98 8.49
C PRO A 26 0.79 -16.64 8.93
N VAL A 27 1.64 -15.79 9.53
CA VAL A 27 1.21 -14.57 10.22
C VAL A 27 0.39 -13.61 9.34
N GLN A 28 0.67 -13.56 8.04
CA GLN A 28 -0.02 -12.71 7.06
C GLN A 28 -1.51 -13.06 6.85
N HIS A 29 -1.94 -14.26 7.27
CA HIS A 29 -3.34 -14.70 7.18
C HIS A 29 -4.11 -14.53 8.49
N VAL A 30 -3.46 -14.13 9.59
CA VAL A 30 -4.05 -14.09 10.94
C VAL A 30 -4.23 -12.65 11.42
N PRO A 31 -5.46 -12.11 11.55
CA PRO A 31 -5.68 -10.67 11.77
C PRO A 31 -5.23 -10.15 13.13
N TRP A 32 -5.25 -10.97 14.19
CA TRP A 32 -4.81 -10.57 15.54
C TRP A 32 -3.30 -10.68 15.77
N ARG A 33 -2.53 -11.22 14.82
CA ARG A 33 -1.07 -11.25 14.89
C ARG A 33 -0.51 -9.93 14.37
N LYS A 34 0.62 -9.50 14.94
CA LYS A 34 1.35 -8.31 14.47
C LYS A 34 1.58 -8.37 12.95
N LEU A 35 1.55 -7.21 12.31
CA LEU A 35 1.93 -7.09 10.90
C LEU A 35 3.44 -7.37 10.80
N ASN A 36 3.80 -8.24 9.86
CA ASN A 36 5.18 -8.40 9.41
C ASN A 36 5.24 -7.82 8.00
N MET A 37 5.99 -6.75 7.83
CA MET A 37 6.08 -6.03 6.56
C MET A 37 6.92 -6.77 5.51
N ASP A 38 7.76 -7.72 5.93
CA ASP A 38 8.61 -8.53 5.05
C ASP A 38 7.96 -9.87 4.68
N ALA A 39 6.80 -10.19 5.27
CA ALA A 39 6.05 -11.38 4.92
C ALA A 39 5.26 -11.17 3.60
N PRO A 40 5.01 -12.23 2.82
CA PRO A 40 4.15 -12.14 1.63
C PRO A 40 2.76 -11.59 1.99
N VAL A 41 2.12 -10.90 1.03
CA VAL A 41 0.75 -10.41 1.22
C VAL A 41 -0.20 -11.60 1.43
N GLY A 42 -0.90 -11.59 2.56
CA GLY A 42 -1.86 -12.61 2.94
C GLY A 42 -3.27 -12.05 3.12
N MET A 43 -4.19 -12.94 3.48
CA MET A 43 -5.62 -12.63 3.59
C MET A 43 -5.93 -11.55 4.64
N ALA A 44 -5.08 -11.38 5.65
CA ALA A 44 -5.28 -10.41 6.71
C ALA A 44 -4.38 -9.18 6.59
N THR A 45 -3.47 -9.12 5.62
CA THR A 45 -2.49 -8.01 5.50
C THR A 45 -3.20 -6.67 5.37
N GLY A 46 -4.16 -6.53 4.45
CA GLY A 46 -4.95 -5.31 4.30
C GLY A 46 -5.69 -4.90 5.57
N THR A 47 -6.38 -5.86 6.22
CA THR A 47 -7.08 -5.59 7.49
C THR A 47 -6.14 -5.10 8.59
N LYS A 48 -4.91 -5.63 8.67
CA LYS A 48 -3.92 -5.15 9.64
C LYS A 48 -3.49 -3.72 9.35
N ILE A 49 -3.31 -3.36 8.07
CA ILE A 49 -3.02 -1.98 7.65
C ILE A 49 -4.20 -1.07 8.03
N SER A 50 -5.44 -1.46 7.76
CA SER A 50 -6.63 -0.70 8.18
C SER A 50 -6.76 -0.56 9.70
N LEU A 51 -6.28 -1.54 10.48
CA LEU A 51 -6.24 -1.38 11.94
C LEU A 51 -5.17 -0.37 12.39
N ILE A 52 -4.10 -0.22 11.61
CA ILE A 52 -3.06 0.78 11.85
C ILE A 52 -3.57 2.19 11.56
N THR A 53 -4.40 2.38 10.52
CA THR A 53 -5.00 3.71 10.22
C THR A 53 -5.93 4.19 11.33
N LEU A 54 -6.51 3.28 12.12
CA LEU A 54 -7.35 3.58 13.28
C LEU A 54 -6.55 3.71 14.59
N GLY A 55 -5.24 3.42 14.53
CA GLY A 55 -4.34 3.39 15.67
C GLY A 55 -3.73 4.75 16.01
N SER A 56 -2.68 4.70 16.83
CA SER A 56 -1.86 5.86 17.17
C SER A 56 -0.71 6.01 16.18
N ASP A 57 -0.49 7.24 15.70
CA ASP A 57 0.65 7.59 14.84
C ASP A 57 1.98 7.09 15.43
N ALA A 58 2.22 7.33 16.72
CA ALA A 58 3.46 6.90 17.40
C ALA A 58 3.70 5.38 17.28
N LYS A 59 2.67 4.57 17.53
CA LYS A 59 2.77 3.10 17.40
C LYS A 59 3.03 2.67 15.96
N CYS A 60 2.48 3.39 14.99
CA CYS A 60 2.74 3.13 13.59
C CYS A 60 4.20 3.49 13.24
N MET A 61 4.69 4.66 13.69
CA MET A 61 6.07 5.09 13.44
C MET A 61 7.09 4.14 14.09
N ASP A 62 6.81 3.63 15.30
CA ASP A 62 7.63 2.59 15.94
C ASP A 62 7.68 1.32 15.08
N MET A 63 6.57 0.96 14.44
CA MET A 63 6.52 -0.18 13.53
C MET A 63 7.32 0.08 12.25
N LEU A 64 7.24 1.27 11.64
CA LEU A 64 8.10 1.65 10.52
C LEU A 64 9.59 1.56 10.90
N ALA A 65 9.95 2.05 12.09
CA ALA A 65 11.32 1.98 12.60
C ALA A 65 11.84 0.55 12.82
N SER A 66 10.95 -0.43 12.92
CA SER A 66 11.31 -1.85 13.07
C SER A 66 11.57 -2.58 11.76
N ALA A 67 11.37 -1.94 10.60
CA ALA A 67 11.73 -2.51 9.30
C ALA A 67 13.17 -2.16 8.92
N ASP A 68 14.06 -3.15 8.98
CA ASP A 68 15.48 -2.98 8.65
C ASP A 68 15.73 -2.49 7.21
N ALA A 69 14.82 -2.80 6.29
CA ALA A 69 14.94 -2.43 4.87
C ALA A 69 14.29 -1.08 4.51
N LEU A 70 13.76 -0.35 5.49
CA LEU A 70 13.23 1.01 5.32
C LEU A 70 14.26 2.03 5.79
N LYS A 71 14.67 2.91 4.88
CA LYS A 71 15.45 4.11 5.21
C LYS A 71 14.53 5.32 5.18
N PHE A 72 14.30 5.90 6.34
CA PHE A 72 13.44 7.06 6.47
C PHE A 72 13.92 8.02 7.54
N GLU A 73 13.46 9.25 7.40
CA GLU A 73 13.61 10.31 8.39
C GLU A 73 12.22 10.82 8.79
N LEU A 74 12.10 11.36 9.99
CA LEU A 74 10.85 12.00 10.41
C LEU A 74 10.68 13.31 9.63
N ALA A 75 9.49 13.51 9.06
CA ALA A 75 9.15 14.78 8.44
C ALA A 75 8.75 15.77 9.53
N GLU A 76 9.20 17.02 9.40
CA GLU A 76 8.68 18.11 10.23
C GLU A 76 7.15 18.22 10.05
N PRO A 77 6.39 18.49 11.13
CA PRO A 77 4.98 18.77 11.03
C PRO A 77 4.71 19.90 10.03
N LYS A 78 3.70 19.71 9.19
CA LYS A 78 3.33 20.70 8.18
C LYS A 78 1.94 21.22 8.44
N HIS A 79 1.79 22.54 8.38
CA HIS A 79 0.50 23.22 8.43
C HIS A 79 0.42 24.20 7.25
N ALA A 80 -0.61 24.06 6.41
CA ALA A 80 -0.85 24.92 5.27
C ALA A 80 -2.34 25.34 5.27
N GLY A 81 -2.59 26.60 5.64
CA GLY A 81 -3.94 27.06 5.94
C GLY A 81 -4.55 26.32 7.14
N GLU A 82 -5.87 26.26 7.20
CA GLU A 82 -6.59 25.66 8.33
C GLU A 82 -6.73 24.13 8.23
N VAL A 83 -6.58 23.57 7.02
CA VAL A 83 -6.91 22.15 6.77
C VAL A 83 -5.70 21.32 6.37
N CYS A 84 -4.88 21.79 5.43
CA CYS A 84 -3.86 20.95 4.82
C CYS A 84 -2.62 20.76 5.69
N GLY A 85 -1.97 19.61 5.53
CA GLY A 85 -0.74 19.26 6.21
C GLY A 85 -0.88 17.98 7.05
N TRP A 86 0.09 17.73 7.90
CA TRP A 86 0.17 16.52 8.72
C TRP A 86 0.79 16.85 10.07
N LYS A 87 0.41 16.10 11.10
CA LYS A 87 1.04 16.16 12.43
C LYS A 87 2.25 15.24 12.54
N SER A 88 2.18 14.09 11.88
CA SER A 88 3.22 13.06 11.87
C SER A 88 3.33 12.47 10.47
N ALA A 89 4.53 12.47 9.92
CA ALA A 89 4.86 11.83 8.66
C ALA A 89 6.34 11.43 8.65
N ALA A 90 6.71 10.60 7.70
CA ALA A 90 8.10 10.27 7.41
C ALA A 90 8.43 10.54 5.95
N ILE A 91 9.72 10.69 5.67
CA ILE A 91 10.30 10.84 4.34
C ILE A 91 11.06 9.57 4.02
N LEU A 92 10.58 8.80 3.04
CA LEU A 92 11.31 7.64 2.51
C LEU A 92 12.27 8.09 1.42
N GLN A 93 13.53 7.67 1.53
CA GLN A 93 14.54 7.83 0.47
C GLN A 93 14.56 6.61 -0.45
N THR A 94 14.46 5.42 0.13
CA THR A 94 14.35 4.14 -0.59
C THR A 94 13.48 3.16 0.18
N ALA A 95 12.96 2.16 -0.52
CA ALA A 95 12.23 1.05 0.08
C ALA A 95 12.74 -0.27 -0.49
N ALA A 96 13.35 -1.13 0.34
CA ALA A 96 13.89 -2.43 -0.09
C ALA A 96 14.84 -2.34 -1.32
N GLY A 97 15.66 -1.28 -1.39
CA GLY A 97 16.59 -1.04 -2.50
C GLY A 97 15.96 -0.38 -3.73
N ILE A 98 14.64 -0.17 -3.76
CA ILE A 98 13.94 0.55 -4.83
C ILE A 98 14.05 2.06 -4.56
N SER A 99 14.50 2.80 -5.57
CA SER A 99 14.59 4.27 -5.53
C SER A 99 13.30 4.95 -6.02
N PHE A 100 13.16 6.24 -5.74
CA PHE A 100 12.02 7.04 -6.20
C PHE A 100 12.45 8.11 -7.18
N ARG A 101 11.52 8.52 -8.06
CA ARG A 101 11.66 9.73 -8.87
C ARG A 101 10.34 10.50 -8.87
N PRO A 102 10.31 11.73 -8.30
CA PRO A 102 11.36 12.41 -7.53
C PRO A 102 11.96 11.62 -6.34
N GLU A 103 13.12 12.02 -5.81
CA GLU A 103 13.96 11.17 -4.91
C GLU A 103 13.33 10.82 -3.55
N GLU A 104 12.25 11.50 -3.15
CA GLU A 104 11.67 11.37 -1.82
C GLU A 104 10.16 11.14 -1.86
N VAL A 105 9.69 10.32 -0.93
CA VAL A 105 8.26 10.05 -0.71
C VAL A 105 7.92 10.42 0.72
N THR A 106 7.30 11.59 0.91
CA THR A 106 6.77 12.00 2.21
C THR A 106 5.38 11.41 2.42
N GLY A 107 5.11 10.77 3.55
CA GLY A 107 3.78 10.23 3.80
C GLY A 107 3.48 9.98 5.26
N GLN A 108 2.19 9.95 5.59
CA GLN A 108 1.74 9.42 6.87
C GLN A 108 2.07 7.93 6.98
N CYS A 109 2.27 7.46 8.20
CA CYS A 109 2.76 6.11 8.42
C CYS A 109 1.95 4.98 7.75
N PRO A 110 0.60 4.96 7.82
CA PRO A 110 -0.16 3.89 7.16
C PRO A 110 0.04 3.83 5.65
N LEU A 111 0.18 5.00 4.98
CA LEU A 111 0.48 5.08 3.56
C LEU A 111 1.85 4.45 3.25
N LEU A 112 2.87 4.78 4.06
CA LEU A 112 4.23 4.28 3.87
C LEU A 112 4.34 2.77 4.15
N VAL A 113 3.65 2.26 5.17
CA VAL A 113 3.57 0.82 5.47
C VAL A 113 2.96 0.07 4.29
N ALA A 114 1.82 0.54 3.77
CA ALA A 114 1.17 -0.07 2.61
C ALA A 114 2.05 0.02 1.37
N GLY A 115 2.70 1.16 1.15
CA GLY A 115 3.64 1.40 0.07
C GLY A 115 4.81 0.40 0.09
N TYR A 116 5.47 0.24 1.23
CA TYR A 116 6.58 -0.70 1.38
C TYR A 116 6.19 -2.14 1.04
N ILE A 117 5.10 -2.64 1.62
CA ILE A 117 4.59 -4.00 1.35
C ILE A 117 4.21 -4.14 -0.12
N TRP A 118 3.53 -3.14 -0.68
CA TRP A 118 3.09 -3.16 -2.06
C TRP A 118 4.26 -3.19 -3.05
N LEU A 119 5.32 -2.41 -2.80
CA LEU A 119 6.52 -2.38 -3.66
C LEU A 119 7.20 -3.75 -3.75
N GLY A 120 7.20 -4.54 -2.66
CA GLY A 120 7.66 -5.93 -2.70
C GLY A 120 6.82 -6.81 -3.64
N GLU A 121 5.50 -6.62 -3.66
CA GLU A 121 4.63 -7.29 -4.64
C GLU A 121 4.87 -6.79 -6.07
N VAL A 122 5.10 -5.49 -6.27
CA VAL A 122 5.43 -4.92 -7.59
C VAL A 122 6.72 -5.51 -8.13
N ASP A 123 7.79 -5.59 -7.32
CA ASP A 123 9.06 -6.20 -7.73
C ASP A 123 8.88 -7.68 -8.12
N ARG A 124 8.13 -8.45 -7.31
CA ARG A 124 7.79 -9.85 -7.63
C ARG A 124 7.02 -9.96 -8.96
N LEU A 125 6.07 -9.05 -9.20
CA LEU A 125 5.31 -9.00 -10.45
C LEU A 125 6.19 -8.59 -11.64
N ALA A 126 7.12 -7.66 -11.45
CA ALA A 126 8.07 -7.23 -12.49
C ALA A 126 8.94 -8.42 -12.93
N LYS A 127 9.53 -9.14 -11.97
CA LYS A 127 10.29 -10.37 -12.24
C LYS A 127 9.46 -11.41 -12.99
N LYS A 128 8.20 -11.62 -12.58
CA LYS A 128 7.31 -12.61 -13.19
C LYS A 128 6.91 -12.27 -14.63
N TYR A 129 6.51 -11.02 -14.88
CA TYR A 129 5.88 -10.62 -16.14
C TYR A 129 6.86 -10.03 -17.14
N LEU A 130 7.91 -9.37 -16.65
CA LEU A 130 8.85 -8.58 -17.44
C LEU A 130 10.28 -9.12 -17.36
N GLY A 131 10.56 -10.06 -16.45
CA GLY A 131 11.82 -10.80 -16.38
C GLY A 131 12.96 -10.07 -15.65
N SER A 132 12.68 -8.90 -15.07
CA SER A 132 13.68 -8.06 -14.41
C SER A 132 13.13 -7.45 -13.11
N PRO A 133 13.95 -7.32 -12.05
CA PRO A 133 13.56 -6.65 -10.81
C PRO A 133 13.26 -5.16 -11.00
N LEU A 134 12.50 -4.61 -10.05
CA LEU A 134 12.22 -3.18 -9.98
C LEU A 134 13.44 -2.43 -9.45
N LYS A 135 13.80 -1.34 -10.14
CA LYS A 135 14.89 -0.44 -9.75
C LYS A 135 14.37 0.87 -9.16
N ARG A 136 13.30 1.40 -9.76
CA ARG A 136 12.77 2.73 -9.43
C ARG A 136 11.29 2.87 -9.70
N VAL A 137 10.62 3.65 -8.86
CA VAL A 137 9.23 4.08 -9.05
C VAL A 137 9.17 5.56 -9.44
N HIS A 138 8.39 5.86 -10.48
CA HIS A 138 8.10 7.21 -10.90
C HIS A 138 6.75 7.65 -10.34
N HIS A 139 6.68 8.83 -9.74
CA HIS A 139 5.46 9.32 -9.09
C HIS A 139 5.26 10.82 -9.28
N ALA A 140 4.02 11.29 -9.12
CA ALA A 140 3.63 12.70 -9.18
C ALA A 140 3.55 13.35 -7.78
N GLY A 141 4.13 12.66 -6.78
CA GLY A 141 4.18 13.12 -5.39
C GLY A 141 3.10 12.52 -4.51
N THR A 142 3.14 12.96 -3.24
CA THR A 142 2.24 12.50 -2.18
C THR A 142 1.47 13.64 -1.52
N TYR A 143 1.97 14.88 -1.64
CA TYR A 143 1.34 16.06 -1.03
C TYR A 143 0.97 17.12 -2.06
N ALA A 144 -0.30 17.54 -2.01
CA ALA A 144 -0.83 18.71 -2.70
C ALA A 144 -2.06 19.21 -1.94
N CYS A 145 -2.02 20.45 -1.44
CA CYS A 145 -3.16 21.05 -0.75
C CYS A 145 -4.26 21.43 -1.75
N ARG A 146 -5.19 20.51 -2.01
CA ARG A 146 -6.29 20.67 -2.97
C ARG A 146 -7.49 19.78 -2.65
N ARG A 147 -8.64 20.15 -3.24
CA ARG A 147 -9.83 19.28 -3.29
C ARG A 147 -9.62 18.10 -4.25
N GLN A 148 -10.51 17.12 -4.16
CA GLN A 148 -10.56 16.02 -5.10
C GLN A 148 -10.84 16.52 -6.52
N LYS A 149 -10.42 15.74 -7.53
CA LYS A 149 -10.57 16.09 -8.96
C LYS A 149 -11.13 14.89 -9.71
N GLY A 150 -11.97 15.15 -10.72
CA GLY A 150 -12.54 14.11 -11.56
C GLY A 150 -13.78 13.44 -10.99
N ASN A 151 -14.33 13.99 -9.91
CA ASN A 151 -15.64 13.65 -9.37
C ASN A 151 -16.42 14.94 -9.05
N SER A 152 -17.67 14.81 -8.61
CA SER A 152 -18.52 15.93 -8.20
C SER A 152 -18.44 16.22 -6.70
N SER A 153 -17.42 15.70 -6.00
CA SER A 153 -17.24 15.88 -4.57
C SER A 153 -16.46 17.16 -4.30
N ASP A 154 -16.92 17.92 -3.30
CA ASP A 154 -16.17 19.05 -2.75
C ASP A 154 -15.27 18.63 -1.58
N GLU A 155 -14.99 17.33 -1.41
CA GLU A 155 -14.12 16.82 -0.36
C GLU A 155 -12.64 17.17 -0.59
N TRP A 156 -11.90 17.22 0.52
CA TRP A 156 -10.44 17.31 0.45
C TRP A 156 -9.85 16.02 -0.10
N SER A 157 -8.80 16.14 -0.91
CA SER A 157 -8.03 14.97 -1.35
C SER A 157 -7.14 14.49 -0.22
N GLU A 158 -6.89 13.19 -0.14
CA GLU A 158 -5.89 12.62 0.78
C GLU A 158 -4.47 13.15 0.53
N HIS A 159 -4.19 13.69 -0.67
CA HIS A 159 -2.97 14.46 -0.94
C HIS A 159 -2.85 15.73 -0.08
N ALA A 160 -3.96 16.32 0.38
CA ALA A 160 -3.92 17.47 1.27
C ALA A 160 -3.26 17.13 2.62
N PHE A 161 -3.13 15.84 2.95
CA PHE A 161 -2.62 15.33 4.21
C PHE A 161 -1.38 14.44 4.08
N ALA A 162 -0.77 14.35 2.89
CA ALA A 162 0.28 13.38 2.58
C ALA A 162 -0.14 11.92 2.88
N ASN A 163 -1.42 11.62 2.64
CA ASN A 163 -2.02 10.30 2.86
C ASN A 163 -2.44 9.62 1.54
N ALA A 164 -1.93 10.12 0.41
CA ALA A 164 -2.09 9.56 -0.92
C ALA A 164 -0.77 9.55 -1.70
N TRP A 165 -0.66 8.69 -2.71
CA TRP A 165 0.50 8.58 -3.59
C TRP A 165 0.09 8.32 -5.04
N ASP A 166 0.53 9.18 -5.95
CA ASP A 166 0.24 9.07 -7.39
C ASP A 166 1.42 8.44 -8.15
N ILE A 167 1.28 7.21 -8.61
CA ILE A 167 2.34 6.46 -9.33
C ILE A 167 2.15 6.59 -10.84
N THR A 168 3.17 7.10 -11.53
CA THR A 168 3.14 7.34 -12.99
C THR A 168 3.84 6.26 -13.80
N GLY A 169 4.71 5.46 -13.18
CA GLY A 169 5.40 4.37 -13.86
C GLY A 169 6.51 3.71 -13.04
N PHE A 170 7.20 2.77 -13.69
CA PHE A 170 8.22 1.91 -13.11
C PHE A 170 9.42 1.79 -14.05
N GLU A 171 10.62 1.71 -13.49
CA GLU A 171 11.88 1.42 -14.20
C GLU A 171 12.48 0.14 -13.60
N LEU A 172 12.88 -0.79 -14.46
CA LEU A 172 13.52 -2.05 -14.07
C LEU A 172 15.05 -1.96 -14.15
N GLU A 173 15.75 -2.90 -13.52
CA GLU A 173 17.23 -2.93 -13.51
C GLU A 173 17.86 -3.10 -14.90
N ASP A 174 17.12 -3.68 -15.85
CA ASP A 174 17.56 -3.83 -17.25
C ASP A 174 17.26 -2.60 -18.12
N GLY A 175 16.76 -1.52 -17.52
CA GLY A 175 16.44 -0.26 -18.18
C GLY A 175 15.06 -0.20 -18.83
N GLN A 176 14.23 -1.25 -18.72
CA GLN A 176 12.86 -1.19 -19.22
C GLN A 176 12.03 -0.15 -18.45
N MET A 177 11.37 0.73 -19.20
CA MET A 177 10.41 1.72 -18.69
C MET A 177 8.97 1.24 -18.89
N ILE A 178 8.16 1.35 -17.85
CA ILE A 178 6.73 1.04 -17.87
C ILE A 178 5.97 2.28 -17.42
N SER A 179 5.31 2.96 -18.36
CA SER A 179 4.51 4.15 -18.09
C SER A 179 3.05 3.79 -17.95
N VAL A 180 2.38 4.30 -16.90
CA VAL A 180 0.93 4.12 -16.76
C VAL A 180 0.20 4.71 -17.97
N LEU A 181 0.51 5.95 -18.36
CA LEU A 181 -0.13 6.59 -19.51
C LEU A 181 0.00 5.79 -20.82
N ASN A 182 1.21 5.31 -21.13
CA ASN A 182 1.50 4.74 -22.45
C ASN A 182 1.26 3.22 -22.53
N ASP A 183 1.46 2.50 -21.43
CA ASP A 183 1.44 1.03 -21.42
C ASP A 183 0.14 0.44 -20.86
N TRP A 184 -0.77 1.25 -20.28
CA TRP A 184 -2.03 0.75 -19.71
C TRP A 184 -2.97 0.10 -20.75
N ASN A 185 -3.08 0.74 -21.92
CA ASN A 185 -3.85 0.30 -23.08
C ASN A 185 -2.94 0.14 -24.31
N GLY A 186 -1.68 -0.23 -24.08
CA GLY A 186 -0.64 -0.25 -25.11
C GLY A 186 -0.98 -1.08 -26.36
N PRO A 187 -0.19 -0.94 -27.43
CA PRO A 187 -0.43 -1.61 -28.71
C PRO A 187 -0.47 -3.14 -28.58
N LYS A 188 -0.95 -3.84 -29.61
CA LYS A 188 -1.15 -5.30 -29.57
C LYS A 188 0.14 -6.12 -29.67
N SER A 189 1.34 -5.53 -29.53
CA SER A 189 2.59 -6.29 -29.49
C SER A 189 2.64 -7.17 -28.24
N ARG A 190 3.48 -8.22 -28.27
CA ARG A 190 3.60 -9.15 -27.13
C ARG A 190 4.17 -8.43 -25.91
N GLU A 191 5.13 -7.55 -26.13
CA GLU A 191 5.83 -6.76 -25.12
C GLU A 191 4.87 -5.77 -24.46
N ALA A 192 4.09 -5.03 -25.25
CA ALA A 192 3.09 -4.09 -24.73
C ALA A 192 1.99 -4.81 -23.93
N ARG A 193 1.55 -6.00 -24.37
CA ARG A 193 0.60 -6.82 -23.58
C ARG A 193 1.17 -7.24 -22.22
N LYS A 194 2.45 -7.59 -22.14
CA LYS A 194 3.11 -7.94 -20.86
C LYS A 194 3.15 -6.75 -19.92
N LYS A 195 3.48 -5.55 -20.42
CA LYS A 195 3.47 -4.32 -19.62
C LYS A 195 2.07 -3.96 -19.14
N ALA A 196 1.08 -4.03 -20.01
CA ALA A 196 -0.32 -3.81 -19.65
C ALA A 196 -0.78 -4.81 -18.57
N GLU A 197 -0.46 -6.10 -18.73
CA GLU A 197 -0.80 -7.12 -17.72
C GLU A 197 -0.09 -6.84 -16.39
N PHE A 198 1.21 -6.53 -16.41
CA PHE A 198 1.96 -6.13 -15.22
C PHE A 198 1.26 -4.97 -14.50
N LEU A 199 0.90 -3.89 -15.21
CA LEU A 199 0.18 -2.75 -14.63
C LEU A 199 -1.17 -3.15 -14.01
N ARG A 200 -1.94 -4.03 -14.66
CA ARG A 200 -3.22 -4.52 -14.09
C ARG A 200 -3.02 -5.35 -12.84
N LYS A 201 -1.97 -6.19 -12.80
CA LYS A 201 -1.63 -6.99 -11.61
C LYS A 201 -1.12 -6.11 -10.47
N THR A 202 -0.31 -5.10 -10.79
CA THR A 202 0.20 -4.10 -9.84
C THR A 202 -0.93 -3.27 -9.23
N ARG A 203 -1.90 -2.82 -10.04
CA ARG A 203 -3.12 -2.17 -9.52
C ARG A 203 -3.94 -3.13 -8.67
N LYS A 204 -4.11 -4.37 -9.10
CA LYS A 204 -4.87 -5.38 -8.34
C LYS A 204 -4.24 -5.70 -6.98
N SER A 205 -2.90 -5.78 -6.88
CA SER A 205 -2.23 -6.00 -5.60
C SER A 205 -2.40 -4.81 -4.66
N ALA A 206 -2.41 -3.58 -5.19
CA ALA A 206 -2.67 -2.37 -4.41
C ALA A 206 -4.05 -2.41 -3.72
N CYS A 207 -5.09 -2.91 -4.40
CA CYS A 207 -6.44 -2.95 -3.85
C CYS A 207 -6.60 -3.81 -2.59
N GLY A 208 -5.64 -4.68 -2.29
CA GLY A 208 -5.62 -5.46 -1.05
C GLY A 208 -4.90 -4.76 0.11
N LEU A 209 -4.31 -3.59 -0.11
CA LEU A 209 -3.40 -2.89 0.82
C LEU A 209 -3.78 -1.42 1.05
N PHE A 210 -4.38 -0.77 0.05
CA PHE A 210 -4.85 0.60 0.09
C PHE A 210 -6.38 0.64 0.16
N HIS A 211 -6.91 1.67 0.81
CA HIS A 211 -8.36 1.85 0.93
C HIS A 211 -8.97 2.30 -0.39
N VAL A 212 -8.34 3.26 -1.06
CA VAL A 212 -8.72 3.70 -2.40
C VAL A 212 -7.58 3.47 -3.39
N VAL A 213 -7.93 2.86 -4.53
CA VAL A 213 -7.06 2.67 -5.69
C VAL A 213 -7.80 3.11 -6.93
N LEU A 214 -7.33 4.18 -7.56
CA LEU A 214 -7.88 4.69 -8.83
C LEU A 214 -6.85 4.54 -9.93
N SER A 215 -7.29 4.12 -11.10
CA SER A 215 -6.44 3.88 -12.26
C SER A 215 -7.01 4.55 -13.50
N PRO A 216 -6.35 4.42 -14.68
CA PRO A 216 -6.93 4.94 -15.92
C PRO A 216 -8.29 4.33 -16.29
N ASP A 217 -8.71 3.23 -15.65
CA ASP A 217 -10.06 2.67 -15.81
C ASP A 217 -11.15 3.45 -15.04
N TYR A 218 -10.77 4.31 -14.08
CA TYR A 218 -11.72 5.07 -13.26
C TYR A 218 -12.29 6.27 -14.01
N ASN A 219 -11.43 7.22 -14.41
CA ASN A 219 -11.83 8.41 -15.15
C ASN A 219 -10.64 9.08 -15.85
N ALA A 220 -10.93 10.14 -16.62
CA ALA A 220 -9.93 10.90 -17.36
C ALA A 220 -8.88 11.62 -16.48
N ALA A 221 -9.19 11.91 -15.21
CA ALA A 221 -8.24 12.54 -14.30
C ALA A 221 -7.13 11.59 -13.86
N HIS A 222 -7.36 10.27 -13.91
CA HIS A 222 -6.42 9.23 -13.51
C HIS A 222 -5.81 8.49 -14.71
N LYS A 223 -5.88 9.09 -15.91
CA LYS A 223 -5.45 8.43 -17.16
C LYS A 223 -3.95 8.10 -17.22
N ASP A 224 -3.14 8.80 -16.43
CA ASP A 224 -1.67 8.78 -16.50
C ASP A 224 -1.00 8.31 -15.20
N HIS A 225 -1.76 7.90 -14.19
CA HIS A 225 -1.23 7.43 -12.92
C HIS A 225 -2.17 6.46 -12.20
N LEU A 226 -1.62 5.76 -11.20
CA LEU A 226 -2.38 5.07 -10.16
C LEU A 226 -2.43 5.96 -8.92
N HIS A 227 -3.62 6.30 -8.45
CA HIS A 227 -3.83 6.98 -7.19
C HIS A 227 -4.06 5.97 -6.08
N LEU A 228 -3.27 6.03 -5.01
CA LEU A 228 -3.31 5.11 -3.87
C LEU A 228 -3.47 5.91 -2.59
N ASP A 229 -4.50 5.65 -1.78
CA ASP A 229 -4.67 6.37 -0.50
C ASP A 229 -5.17 5.48 0.65
N GLN A 230 -5.02 6.01 1.87
CA GLN A 230 -5.48 5.41 3.13
C GLN A 230 -6.60 6.25 3.77
N GLY A 231 -7.39 6.95 2.95
CA GLY A 231 -8.54 7.71 3.39
C GLY A 231 -9.66 6.83 3.96
N PRO A 232 -10.76 7.42 4.45
CA PRO A 232 -11.86 6.67 5.07
C PRO A 232 -12.75 5.93 4.07
N SER A 233 -12.69 6.29 2.79
CA SER A 233 -13.44 5.64 1.70
C SER A 233 -12.84 4.30 1.32
N SER A 234 -13.60 3.39 0.73
CA SER A 234 -13.05 2.16 0.15
C SER A 234 -13.50 1.99 -1.30
N TYR A 235 -12.55 1.96 -2.21
CA TYR A 235 -12.83 1.87 -3.64
C TYR A 235 -11.63 1.33 -4.43
N CYS A 236 -11.86 0.48 -5.42
CA CYS A 236 -10.78 -0.06 -6.27
C CYS A 236 -11.28 -0.17 -7.72
N GLN A 237 -10.67 0.60 -8.63
CA GLN A 237 -10.95 0.52 -10.06
C GLN A 237 -9.70 0.61 -10.91
#